data_AF-A0A4U8YST1-F1
#
_entry.id   AF-A0A4U8YST1-F1
#
_cell.length_a   1.000
_cell.length_b   1.000
_cell.length_c   1.000
_cell.angle_alpha   90.00
_cell.angle_beta   90.00
_cell.angle_gamma   90.00
#
_symmetry.space_group_name_H-M   'P 1'
#
loop_
_entity.id
_entity.type
_entity.pdbx_description
1 polymer ?
#
loop_
_entity_poly.entity_id
_entity_poly.type
_entity_poly.pdbx_seq_one_letter_code
_entity_poly.pdbx_strand_id
1 'polypeptide(L)'
;MKNQLKTWVYTFLATFLVAGSVYAVPMENTPGYSWTDAPYWSLTDYTTGQDGESTFIMTVKNSGYHADFGLFAVDNISTDTPTITEKFQLFSKSDAVGSEAQAFFKKVGMDWYINTENDFDALGEPGGAVKFDKTFGFYFSVYTDESSPDADYDFYTKSELNSPDSEKGVDHIAIEFKDPNLARIYLDDQIGAGPGGGWDDMAIMAIDIHPVPEPASLALLGLGLIGLAGLGRRKYTKK
;
A
#
# COMPACT_ATOMS: atom_id res chain seq x y z
N MET A 1 -34.95 30.25 16.33
CA MET A 1 -33.49 30.05 16.21
C MET A 1 -33.00 28.61 16.45
N LYS A 2 -33.38 27.91 17.54
CA LYS A 2 -32.84 26.56 17.84
C LYS A 2 -33.05 25.49 16.76
N ASN A 3 -34.15 25.53 16.01
CA ASN A 3 -34.42 24.54 14.96
C ASN A 3 -33.58 24.78 13.68
N GLN A 4 -33.25 26.04 13.37
CA GLN A 4 -32.43 26.40 12.21
C GLN A 4 -31.00 25.86 12.35
N LEU A 5 -30.39 26.02 13.53
CA LEU A 5 -29.02 25.53 13.78
C LEU A 5 -28.88 24.00 13.63
N LYS A 6 -29.92 23.25 14.02
CA LYS A 6 -29.93 21.78 13.84
C LYS A 6 -29.92 21.40 12.37
N THR A 7 -30.76 22.06 11.55
CA THR A 7 -30.81 21.81 10.11
C THR A 7 -29.46 22.07 9.45
N TRP A 8 -28.79 23.19 9.79
CA TRP A 8 -27.46 23.50 9.25
C TRP A 8 -26.39 22.46 9.60
N VAL A 9 -26.38 21.96 10.85
CA VAL A 9 -25.43 20.92 11.27
C VAL A 9 -25.67 19.61 10.54
N TYR A 10 -26.94 19.21 10.35
CA TYR A 10 -27.26 17.99 9.60
C TYR A 10 -26.92 18.11 8.12
N THR A 11 -27.19 19.26 7.49
CA THR A 11 -26.82 19.49 6.10
C THR A 11 -25.31 19.46 5.93
N PHE A 12 -24.55 20.14 6.80
CA PHE A 12 -23.09 20.13 6.75
C PHE A 12 -22.50 18.72 6.89
N LEU A 13 -22.98 17.93 7.86
CA LEU A 13 -22.57 16.53 8.04
C LEU A 13 -22.93 15.66 6.83
N ALA A 14 -24.10 15.85 6.23
CA ALA A 14 -24.52 15.08 5.05
C ALA A 14 -23.67 15.40 3.82
N THR A 15 -23.28 16.67 3.61
CA THR A 15 -22.43 17.05 2.46
C THR A 15 -21.03 16.45 2.56
N PHE A 16 -20.45 16.38 3.77
CA PHE A 16 -19.14 15.75 3.98
C PHE A 16 -19.16 14.22 3.85
N LEU A 17 -20.31 13.57 4.04
CA LEU A 17 -20.43 12.12 3.88
C LEU A 17 -20.60 11.69 2.41
N VAL A 18 -20.94 12.60 1.50
CA VAL A 18 -21.22 12.26 0.08
C VAL A 18 -20.07 12.63 -0.86
N ALA A 19 -19.14 13.51 -0.44
CA ALA A 19 -18.11 14.07 -1.33
C ALA A 19 -16.82 13.23 -1.48
N GLY A 20 -16.81 11.95 -1.11
CA GLY A 20 -15.58 11.14 -1.03
C GLY A 20 -15.53 9.89 -1.91
N SER A 21 -16.46 9.66 -2.84
CA SER A 21 -16.41 8.48 -3.71
C SER A 21 -15.79 8.85 -5.06
N VAL A 22 -14.47 8.64 -5.19
CA VAL A 22 -13.83 8.54 -6.51
C VAL A 22 -14.42 7.29 -7.17
N TYR A 23 -15.04 7.45 -8.35
CA TYR A 23 -15.60 6.35 -9.11
C TYR A 23 -14.46 5.57 -9.77
N ALA A 24 -13.88 4.61 -9.06
CA ALA A 24 -13.26 3.48 -9.73
C ALA A 24 -14.38 2.68 -10.39
N VAL A 25 -14.29 2.41 -11.70
CA VAL A 25 -15.22 1.48 -12.36
C VAL A 25 -14.91 0.11 -11.75
N PRO A 26 -15.82 -0.50 -10.97
CA PRO A 26 -15.47 -1.70 -10.25
C PRO A 26 -15.37 -2.84 -11.26
N MET A 27 -14.16 -3.32 -11.49
CA MET A 27 -14.00 -4.73 -11.80
C MET A 27 -14.69 -5.53 -10.69
N GLU A 28 -15.43 -6.57 -11.06
CA GLU A 28 -15.97 -7.48 -10.05
C GLU A 28 -14.79 -8.09 -9.27
N ASN A 29 -14.77 -7.90 -7.95
CA ASN A 29 -13.77 -8.50 -7.09
C ASN A 29 -13.81 -10.02 -7.28
N THR A 30 -12.67 -10.69 -7.06
CA THR A 30 -12.72 -12.14 -6.86
C THR A 30 -13.69 -12.46 -5.71
N PRO A 31 -14.52 -13.52 -5.82
CA PRO A 31 -15.40 -13.93 -4.73
C PRO A 31 -14.67 -14.07 -3.38
N GLY A 32 -15.10 -13.29 -2.40
CA GLY A 32 -14.50 -13.23 -1.06
C GLY A 32 -13.36 -12.23 -0.91
N TYR A 33 -13.07 -11.42 -1.92
CA TYR A 33 -12.08 -10.34 -1.87
C TYR A 33 -12.73 -8.94 -1.84
N SER A 34 -12.00 -7.96 -1.30
CA SER A 34 -12.38 -6.53 -1.28
C SER A 34 -11.28 -5.67 -1.90
N TRP A 35 -11.60 -4.84 -2.89
CA TRP A 35 -10.69 -3.81 -3.40
C TRP A 35 -10.22 -2.90 -2.27
N THR A 36 -8.95 -2.57 -2.29
CA THR A 36 -8.32 -1.64 -1.35
C THR A 36 -7.47 -0.67 -2.13
N ASP A 37 -7.84 0.60 -2.04
CA ASP A 37 -7.06 1.73 -2.53
C ASP A 37 -6.20 2.23 -1.37
N ALA A 38 -4.95 1.77 -1.31
CA ALA A 38 -3.99 2.18 -0.30
C ALA A 38 -2.59 2.28 -0.93
N PRO A 39 -1.96 3.48 -0.93
CA PRO A 39 -0.64 3.65 -1.52
C PRO A 39 0.46 2.98 -0.69
N TYR A 40 0.21 2.77 0.61
CA TYR A 40 1.18 2.26 1.57
C TYR A 40 0.63 1.14 2.45
N TRP A 41 1.58 0.32 2.89
CA TRP A 41 1.41 -0.95 3.55
C TRP A 41 2.29 -0.99 4.78
N SER A 42 1.83 -1.67 5.82
CA SER A 42 2.62 -1.88 7.02
C SER A 42 2.53 -3.31 7.52
N LEU A 43 3.57 -3.72 8.23
CA LEU A 43 3.65 -5.01 8.91
C LEU A 43 2.73 -5.04 10.14
N THR A 44 2.00 -6.15 10.32
CA THR A 44 1.02 -6.32 11.41
C THR A 44 1.31 -7.41 12.42
N ASP A 45 1.99 -8.49 12.02
CA ASP A 45 2.33 -9.58 12.93
C ASP A 45 3.76 -9.42 13.47
N TYR A 46 3.89 -8.66 14.55
CA TYR A 46 5.14 -8.59 15.30
C TYR A 46 5.24 -9.80 16.26
N THR A 47 5.76 -10.94 15.80
CA THR A 47 6.12 -12.02 16.73
C THR A 47 7.33 -11.58 17.54
N THR A 48 7.16 -11.06 18.77
CA THR A 48 8.31 -10.65 19.59
C THR A 48 9.17 -11.85 19.95
N GLY A 49 10.28 -12.07 19.23
CA GLY A 49 11.36 -12.96 19.68
C GLY A 49 12.07 -12.41 20.93
N GLN A 50 13.01 -13.18 21.50
CA GLN A 50 14.05 -12.53 22.32
C GLN A 50 14.73 -11.49 21.41
N ASP A 51 14.89 -10.28 21.93
CA ASP A 51 15.40 -9.10 21.21
C ASP A 51 14.44 -8.39 20.23
N GLY A 52 13.15 -8.76 20.17
CA GLY A 52 12.13 -7.98 19.45
C GLY A 52 12.23 -8.09 17.92
N GLU A 53 12.82 -9.17 17.42
CA GLU A 53 12.85 -9.52 16.00
C GLU A 53 11.44 -9.91 15.52
N SER A 54 11.01 -9.41 14.37
CA SER A 54 9.71 -9.69 13.75
C SER A 54 9.96 -10.12 12.32
N THR A 55 9.67 -11.37 11.97
CA THR A 55 9.88 -11.89 10.62
C THR A 55 8.56 -11.87 9.86
N PHE A 56 8.48 -10.99 8.87
CA PHE A 56 7.43 -11.00 7.87
C PHE A 56 7.89 -11.84 6.68
N ILE A 57 6.99 -12.58 6.03
CA ILE A 57 7.31 -13.35 4.82
C ILE A 57 6.24 -13.03 3.79
N MET A 58 6.52 -12.12 2.87
CA MET A 58 5.69 -11.99 1.68
C MET A 58 6.05 -13.07 0.68
N THR A 59 5.18 -14.05 0.44
CA THR A 59 5.36 -14.98 -0.68
C THR A 59 4.64 -14.44 -1.89
N VAL A 60 5.40 -13.96 -2.86
CA VAL A 60 4.88 -13.54 -4.16
C VAL A 60 5.07 -14.66 -5.16
N LYS A 61 4.09 -14.84 -6.04
CA LYS A 61 4.19 -15.77 -7.16
C LYS A 61 4.05 -15.01 -8.46
N ASN A 62 5.05 -15.10 -9.33
CA ASN A 62 4.95 -14.54 -10.68
C ASN A 62 3.89 -15.35 -11.47
N SER A 63 2.88 -14.71 -12.05
CA SER A 63 1.88 -15.37 -12.91
C SER A 63 1.91 -14.92 -14.37
N GLY A 64 2.84 -14.05 -14.77
CA GLY A 64 2.90 -13.44 -16.11
C GLY A 64 3.94 -12.32 -16.21
N TYR A 65 4.21 -11.92 -17.45
CA TYR A 65 5.05 -10.81 -17.93
C TYR A 65 6.49 -10.62 -17.35
N HIS A 66 7.39 -10.08 -18.19
CA HIS A 66 8.80 -9.82 -17.88
C HIS A 66 8.99 -8.43 -17.22
N ALA A 67 8.49 -8.26 -15.99
CA ALA A 67 8.72 -7.05 -15.19
C ALA A 67 9.59 -7.34 -13.95
N ASP A 68 10.36 -6.34 -13.54
CA ASP A 68 10.91 -6.35 -12.18
C ASP A 68 9.79 -5.98 -11.21
N PHE A 69 9.76 -6.61 -10.03
CA PHE A 69 8.77 -6.29 -8.99
C PHE A 69 9.45 -6.17 -7.63
N GLY A 70 9.01 -5.21 -6.81
CA GLY A 70 9.57 -5.03 -5.50
C GLY A 70 8.80 -4.08 -4.58
N LEU A 71 9.46 -3.70 -3.51
CA LEU A 71 8.98 -2.76 -2.50
C LEU A 71 9.69 -1.43 -2.61
N PHE A 72 9.02 -0.34 -2.27
CA PHE A 72 9.68 0.96 -2.12
C PHE A 72 9.35 1.61 -0.77
N ALA A 73 10.31 2.36 -0.25
CA ALA A 73 10.14 3.21 0.92
C ALA A 73 10.19 4.69 0.51
N VAL A 74 9.58 5.56 1.32
CA VAL A 74 9.57 7.01 1.10
C VAL A 74 10.00 7.77 2.34
N ASP A 75 10.36 9.05 2.16
CA ASP A 75 10.73 9.94 3.26
C ASP A 75 9.54 10.32 4.16
N ASN A 76 8.35 10.51 3.58
CA ASN A 76 7.14 10.87 4.31
C ASN A 76 5.85 10.43 3.61
N ILE A 77 5.16 9.45 4.17
CA ILE A 77 3.89 8.92 3.63
C ILE A 77 2.70 9.90 3.70
N SER A 78 2.85 11.02 4.43
CA SER A 78 1.77 12.00 4.63
C SER A 78 1.82 13.16 3.62
N THR A 79 2.78 13.17 2.69
CA THR A 79 2.88 14.19 1.64
C THR A 79 2.30 13.69 0.32
N ASP A 80 1.81 14.62 -0.50
CA ASP A 80 1.28 14.31 -1.83
C ASP A 80 2.41 13.96 -2.82
N THR A 81 3.62 14.48 -2.58
CA THR A 81 4.81 14.28 -3.41
C THR A 81 5.96 13.69 -2.57
N PRO A 82 5.82 12.43 -2.12
CA PRO A 82 6.86 11.75 -1.36
C PRO A 82 8.09 11.50 -2.25
N THR A 83 9.28 11.44 -1.66
CA THR A 83 10.50 11.04 -2.37
C THR A 83 10.83 9.59 -2.02
N ILE A 84 11.05 8.75 -3.04
CA ILE A 84 11.50 7.37 -2.85
C ILE A 84 12.90 7.40 -2.23
N THR A 85 13.05 6.77 -1.07
CA THR A 85 14.31 6.70 -0.33
C THR A 85 15.06 5.40 -0.58
N GLU A 86 14.34 4.31 -0.86
CA GLU A 86 14.90 2.99 -1.10
C GLU A 86 13.97 2.13 -1.96
N LYS A 87 14.56 1.24 -2.78
CA LYS A 87 13.85 0.18 -3.51
C LYS A 87 14.44 -1.18 -3.14
N PHE A 88 13.58 -2.17 -2.99
CA PHE A 88 13.97 -3.54 -2.72
C PHE A 88 13.30 -4.49 -3.70
N GLN A 89 14.09 -5.02 -4.64
CA GLN A 89 13.61 -5.91 -5.69
C GLN A 89 13.40 -7.33 -5.16
N LEU A 90 12.28 -7.94 -5.53
CA LEU A 90 11.90 -9.32 -5.17
C LEU A 90 11.91 -10.26 -6.37
N PHE A 91 11.51 -9.75 -7.54
CA PHE A 91 11.64 -10.44 -8.81
C PHE A 91 12.38 -9.58 -9.79
N SER A 92 13.19 -10.24 -10.59
CA SER A 92 13.66 -9.75 -11.86
C SER A 92 12.74 -10.19 -12.99
N LYS A 93 12.71 -9.42 -14.07
CA LYS A 93 12.10 -9.80 -15.34
C LYS A 93 12.62 -11.12 -15.91
N SER A 94 13.79 -11.57 -15.46
CA SER A 94 14.39 -12.84 -15.89
C SER A 94 13.90 -14.05 -15.10
N ASP A 95 13.16 -13.84 -14.02
CA ASP A 95 12.59 -14.92 -13.23
C ASP A 95 11.45 -15.61 -13.98
N ALA A 96 11.41 -16.93 -13.90
CA ALA A 96 10.40 -17.73 -14.57
C ALA A 96 8.99 -17.43 -14.02
N VAL A 97 7.98 -17.54 -14.89
CA VAL A 97 6.58 -17.59 -14.45
C VAL A 97 6.41 -18.76 -13.47
N GLY A 98 5.80 -18.46 -12.33
CA GLY A 98 5.63 -19.38 -11.21
C GLY A 98 6.71 -19.30 -10.13
N SER A 99 7.78 -18.50 -10.33
CA SER A 99 8.79 -18.24 -9.32
C SER A 99 8.18 -17.65 -8.05
N GLU A 100 8.79 -18.00 -6.92
CA GLU A 100 8.42 -17.51 -5.59
C GLU A 100 9.60 -16.73 -4.99
N ALA A 101 9.30 -15.58 -4.37
CA ALA A 101 10.27 -14.79 -3.62
C ALA A 101 9.71 -14.49 -2.24
N GLN A 102 10.62 -14.33 -1.28
CA GLN A 102 10.30 -14.00 0.11
C GLN A 102 11.00 -12.70 0.51
N ALA A 103 10.30 -11.85 1.26
CA ALA A 103 10.84 -10.62 1.83
C ALA A 103 10.82 -10.72 3.35
N PHE A 104 11.99 -10.85 3.96
CA PHE A 104 12.19 -10.94 5.41
C PHE A 104 12.50 -9.57 5.97
N PHE A 105 11.76 -9.12 6.97
CA PHE A 105 12.04 -7.90 7.70
C PHE A 105 12.64 -8.22 9.06
N LYS A 106 13.49 -7.35 9.59
CA LYS A 106 14.03 -7.43 10.96
C LYS A 106 14.23 -6.05 11.53
N LYS A 107 13.80 -5.87 12.78
CA LYS A 107 14.07 -4.65 13.54
C LYS A 107 15.37 -4.81 14.34
N VAL A 108 16.29 -3.85 14.21
CA VAL A 108 17.53 -3.80 14.99
C VAL A 108 17.66 -2.41 15.60
N GLY A 109 17.49 -2.32 16.92
CA GLY A 109 17.39 -1.04 17.61
C GLY A 109 16.14 -0.25 17.19
N MET A 110 16.34 0.91 16.55
CA MET A 110 15.24 1.73 16.01
C MET A 110 15.02 1.53 14.51
N ASP A 111 15.96 0.87 13.84
CA ASP A 111 15.98 0.72 12.39
C ASP A 111 15.35 -0.60 11.98
N TRP A 112 14.79 -0.61 10.77
CA TRP A 112 14.28 -1.80 10.10
C TRP A 112 15.21 -2.17 8.96
N TYR A 113 15.32 -3.47 8.72
CA TYR A 113 16.13 -4.07 7.67
C TYR A 113 15.30 -5.10 6.91
N ILE A 114 15.64 -5.29 5.64
CA ILE A 114 14.99 -6.24 4.73
C ILE A 114 16.03 -7.13 4.03
N ASN A 115 15.71 -8.41 3.82
CA ASN A 115 16.52 -9.39 3.08
C ASN A 115 15.61 -10.43 2.39
N THR A 116 16.06 -11.07 1.32
CA THR A 116 15.41 -12.22 0.67
C THR A 116 15.85 -13.58 1.22
N GLU A 117 16.92 -13.66 2.01
CA GLU A 117 17.53 -14.93 2.46
C GLU A 117 17.34 -15.23 3.95
N ASN A 118 16.66 -14.36 4.71
CA ASN A 118 16.55 -14.40 6.17
C ASN A 118 17.92 -14.40 6.89
N ASP A 119 18.96 -13.84 6.26
CA ASP A 119 20.27 -13.62 6.86
C ASP A 119 20.43 -12.15 7.28
N PHE A 120 20.67 -11.92 8.57
CA PHE A 120 20.86 -10.59 9.13
C PHE A 120 22.19 -10.45 9.86
N ASP A 121 23.14 -11.36 9.62
CA ASP A 121 24.46 -11.30 10.25
C ASP A 121 25.34 -10.19 9.64
N ALA A 122 25.05 -9.80 8.40
CA ALA A 122 25.76 -8.76 7.64
C ALA A 122 24.87 -7.54 7.33
N LEU A 123 24.34 -6.89 8.38
CA LEU A 123 23.49 -5.70 8.22
C LEU A 123 24.22 -4.55 7.50
N GLY A 124 23.66 -4.07 6.40
CA GLY A 124 24.18 -2.91 5.66
C GLY A 124 25.40 -3.18 4.78
N GLU A 125 25.85 -4.43 4.69
CA GLU A 125 26.92 -4.84 3.78
C GLU A 125 26.35 -5.17 2.39
N PRO A 126 27.12 -5.02 1.29
CA PRO A 126 26.68 -5.44 -0.05
C PRO A 126 26.28 -6.92 -0.07
N GLY A 127 25.05 -7.21 -0.50
CA GLY A 127 24.48 -8.57 -0.50
C GLY A 127 23.93 -9.04 0.86
N GLY A 128 24.02 -8.22 1.90
CA GLY A 128 23.36 -8.44 3.19
C GLY A 128 22.02 -7.71 3.31
N ALA A 129 21.48 -7.66 4.53
CA ALA A 129 20.21 -6.99 4.79
C ALA A 129 20.31 -5.47 4.60
N VAL A 130 19.38 -4.89 3.85
CA VAL A 130 19.35 -3.47 3.51
C VAL A 130 18.48 -2.73 4.52
N LYS A 131 18.87 -1.52 4.93
CA LYS A 131 18.02 -0.67 5.79
C LYS A 131 16.77 -0.28 5.01
N PHE A 132 15.59 -0.48 5.59
CA PHE A 132 14.31 -0.26 4.93
C PHE A 132 13.27 0.28 5.91
N ASP A 133 12.17 0.86 5.45
CA ASP A 133 11.08 1.30 6.34
C ASP A 133 10.11 0.13 6.60
N LYS A 134 9.46 0.13 7.76
CA LYS A 134 8.32 -0.77 8.06
C LYS A 134 7.06 -0.42 7.28
N THR A 135 7.03 0.78 6.69
CA THR A 135 5.95 1.28 5.85
C THR A 135 6.45 1.37 4.42
N PHE A 136 5.79 0.68 3.50
CA PHE A 136 6.27 0.55 2.13
C PHE A 136 5.11 0.58 1.13
N GLY A 137 5.41 0.85 -0.14
CA GLY A 137 4.50 0.58 -1.25
C GLY A 137 5.07 -0.50 -2.16
N PHE A 138 4.32 -0.86 -3.21
CA PHE A 138 4.77 -1.80 -4.24
C PHE A 138 5.17 -1.04 -5.50
N TYR A 139 6.20 -1.53 -6.18
CA TYR A 139 6.57 -1.04 -7.50
C TYR A 139 6.77 -2.19 -8.47
N PHE A 140 6.65 -1.88 -9.75
CA PHE A 140 7.16 -2.72 -10.83
C PHE A 140 7.80 -1.88 -11.93
N SER A 141 8.76 -2.47 -12.62
CA SER A 141 9.50 -1.82 -13.70
C SER A 141 9.22 -2.53 -15.01
N VAL A 142 8.86 -1.76 -16.03
CA VAL A 142 8.41 -2.27 -17.32
C VAL A 142 9.51 -2.09 -18.38
N TYR A 143 9.63 -3.09 -19.25
CA TYR A 143 10.62 -3.17 -20.31
C TYR A 143 9.92 -3.36 -21.65
N THR A 144 9.87 -2.31 -22.46
CA THR A 144 9.33 -2.38 -23.82
C THR A 144 10.24 -3.16 -24.77
N ASP A 145 11.53 -3.25 -24.43
CA ASP A 145 12.51 -4.14 -25.04
C ASP A 145 13.07 -5.07 -23.95
N GLU A 146 12.72 -6.35 -24.01
CA GLU A 146 13.21 -7.37 -23.05
C GLU A 146 14.74 -7.43 -22.99
N SER A 147 15.44 -7.08 -24.07
CA SER A 147 16.90 -7.07 -24.14
C SER A 147 17.55 -5.83 -23.50
N SER A 148 16.76 -4.79 -23.22
CA SER A 148 17.25 -3.57 -22.56
C SER A 148 17.73 -3.90 -21.14
N PRO A 149 18.90 -3.44 -20.69
CA PRO A 149 19.29 -3.57 -19.28
C PRO A 149 18.47 -2.64 -18.38
N ASP A 150 17.89 -1.58 -18.95
CA ASP A 150 17.22 -0.51 -18.21
C ASP A 150 15.70 -0.59 -18.44
N ALA A 151 14.93 -0.33 -17.38
CA ALA A 151 13.48 -0.21 -17.48
C ALA A 151 13.09 1.11 -18.19
N ASP A 152 12.02 1.07 -18.96
CA ASP A 152 11.49 2.26 -19.64
C ASP A 152 10.68 3.14 -18.68
N TYR A 153 9.97 2.51 -17.74
CA TYR A 153 9.16 3.19 -16.74
C TYR A 153 8.99 2.33 -15.47
N ASP A 154 8.76 3.03 -14.37
CA ASP A 154 8.40 2.46 -13.08
C ASP A 154 6.98 2.88 -12.71
N PHE A 155 6.21 1.93 -12.21
CA PHE A 155 4.91 2.17 -11.63
C PHE A 155 4.89 1.79 -10.15
N TYR A 156 4.12 2.54 -9.39
CA TYR A 156 4.04 2.51 -7.93
C TYR A 156 2.58 2.48 -7.49
N THR A 157 2.33 1.95 -6.29
CA THR A 157 1.02 2.05 -5.63
C THR A 157 0.62 3.47 -5.28
N LYS A 158 1.55 4.43 -5.31
CA LYS A 158 1.28 5.86 -5.15
C LYS A 158 1.22 6.50 -6.54
N SER A 159 0.02 6.73 -7.06
CA SER A 159 -0.19 7.17 -8.46
C SER A 159 0.47 8.49 -8.81
N GLU A 160 0.70 9.37 -7.84
CA GLU A 160 1.44 10.63 -8.06
C GLU A 160 2.90 10.41 -8.45
N LEU A 161 3.46 9.21 -8.20
CA LEU A 161 4.80 8.81 -8.62
C LEU A 161 4.85 8.21 -10.03
N ASN A 162 3.70 7.91 -10.65
CA ASN A 162 3.60 7.15 -11.90
C ASN A 162 3.73 8.07 -13.13
N SER A 163 4.93 8.50 -13.50
CA SER A 163 5.13 9.25 -14.75
C SER A 163 5.08 8.33 -15.98
N PRO A 164 4.42 8.70 -17.10
CA PRO A 164 3.82 10.00 -17.41
C PRO A 164 2.34 10.14 -16.99
N ASP A 165 1.74 9.14 -16.37
CA ASP A 165 0.30 9.11 -16.06
C ASP A 165 -0.09 9.75 -14.71
N SER A 166 0.87 10.32 -13.99
CA SER A 166 0.65 10.96 -12.68
C SER A 166 -0.34 12.12 -12.77
N GLU A 167 -0.37 12.83 -13.90
CA GLU A 167 -1.35 13.90 -14.15
C GLU A 167 -2.78 13.37 -14.41
N LYS A 168 -2.92 12.09 -14.76
CA LYS A 168 -4.20 11.44 -15.04
C LYS A 168 -4.76 10.68 -13.84
N GLY A 169 -3.94 10.46 -12.81
CA GLY A 169 -4.31 9.65 -11.64
C GLY A 169 -4.66 8.20 -12.03
N VAL A 170 -3.94 7.63 -13.00
CA VAL A 170 -4.11 6.24 -13.40
C VAL A 170 -3.34 5.36 -12.42
N ASP A 171 -4.05 4.42 -11.82
CA ASP A 171 -3.45 3.36 -11.04
C ASP A 171 -3.00 2.24 -11.98
N HIS A 172 -1.76 1.78 -11.77
CA HIS A 172 -1.18 0.64 -12.48
C HIS A 172 -1.02 -0.59 -11.56
N ILE A 173 -1.41 -0.43 -10.30
CA ILE A 173 -1.36 -1.48 -9.28
C ILE A 173 -2.70 -1.49 -8.55
N ALA A 174 -3.45 -2.58 -8.68
CA ALA A 174 -4.71 -2.76 -7.99
C ALA A 174 -4.59 -3.90 -6.96
N ILE A 175 -5.16 -3.72 -5.76
CA ILE A 175 -4.99 -4.67 -4.67
C ILE A 175 -6.35 -5.11 -4.13
N GLU A 176 -6.59 -6.42 -4.10
CA GLU A 176 -7.77 -7.02 -3.47
C GLU A 176 -7.36 -7.85 -2.24
N PHE A 177 -8.23 -7.89 -1.24
CA PHE A 177 -7.97 -8.60 0.02
C PHE A 177 -9.00 -9.63 0.39
N LYS A 178 -8.51 -10.75 0.91
CA LYS A 178 -9.32 -11.78 1.54
C LYS A 178 -8.66 -12.12 2.86
N ASP A 179 -9.28 -11.70 3.97
CA ASP A 179 -8.76 -11.89 5.34
C ASP A 179 -7.55 -10.97 5.65
N PRO A 180 -7.17 -10.76 6.94
CA PRO A 180 -6.08 -9.83 7.29
C PRO A 180 -4.73 -10.18 6.66
N ASN A 181 -4.54 -11.43 6.23
CA ASN A 181 -3.22 -11.95 5.90
C ASN A 181 -3.08 -12.36 4.44
N LEU A 182 -4.00 -12.00 3.53
CA LEU A 182 -3.89 -12.39 2.13
C LEU A 182 -4.41 -11.28 1.21
N ALA A 183 -3.49 -10.73 0.43
CA ALA A 183 -3.73 -9.78 -0.64
C ALA A 183 -3.39 -10.40 -2.00
N ARG A 184 -4.05 -9.91 -3.04
CA ARG A 184 -3.68 -10.12 -4.43
C ARG A 184 -3.46 -8.77 -5.08
N ILE A 185 -2.36 -8.65 -5.80
CA ILE A 185 -1.88 -7.43 -6.43
C ILE A 185 -1.90 -7.68 -7.94
N TYR A 186 -2.60 -6.84 -8.68
CA TYR A 186 -2.69 -6.87 -10.13
C TYR A 186 -1.89 -5.72 -10.71
N LEU A 187 -1.14 -5.99 -11.78
CA LEU A 187 -0.33 -5.00 -12.48
C LEU A 187 -0.93 -4.74 -13.87
N ASP A 188 -0.85 -3.49 -14.33
CA ASP A 188 -1.21 -3.06 -15.70
C ASP A 188 -0.05 -2.25 -16.28
N ASP A 189 0.61 -2.79 -17.31
CA ASP A 189 1.80 -2.17 -17.91
C ASP A 189 1.48 -1.09 -18.96
N GLN A 190 0.20 -0.87 -19.27
CA GLN A 190 -0.21 0.00 -20.37
C GLN A 190 -0.23 1.48 -20.00
N ILE A 191 0.73 2.24 -20.53
CA ILE A 191 0.73 3.71 -20.43
C ILE A 191 -0.56 4.32 -21.01
N GLY A 192 -1.18 5.20 -20.24
CA GLY A 192 -2.36 5.95 -20.64
C GLY A 192 -3.63 5.11 -20.79
N ALA A 193 -3.62 3.88 -20.25
CA ALA A 193 -4.85 3.10 -20.12
C ALA A 193 -5.89 3.88 -19.32
N GLY A 194 -7.15 3.76 -19.75
CA GLY A 194 -8.27 4.24 -18.95
C GLY A 194 -8.47 3.35 -17.72
N PRO A 195 -9.32 3.74 -16.76
CA PRO A 195 -9.57 2.99 -15.52
C PRO A 195 -10.14 1.56 -15.72
N GLY A 196 -10.38 1.13 -16.95
CA GLY A 196 -10.77 -0.24 -17.30
C GLY A 196 -9.59 -1.10 -17.76
N GLY A 197 -8.41 -0.86 -17.19
CA GLY A 197 -7.13 -1.50 -17.49
C GLY A 197 -7.16 -3.02 -17.66
N GLY A 198 -6.16 -3.55 -18.37
CA GLY A 198 -5.96 -4.98 -18.57
C GLY A 198 -5.26 -5.59 -17.36
N TRP A 199 -5.95 -5.75 -16.25
CA TRP A 199 -5.38 -6.22 -14.98
C TRP A 199 -4.99 -7.72 -14.97
N ASP A 200 -4.80 -8.33 -16.14
CA ASP A 200 -4.43 -9.72 -16.35
C ASP A 200 -2.96 -9.92 -16.74
N ASP A 201 -2.15 -8.85 -16.79
CA ASP A 201 -0.73 -8.92 -17.16
C ASP A 201 0.12 -9.67 -16.12
N MET A 202 -0.06 -9.32 -14.83
CA MET A 202 0.61 -10.00 -13.72
C MET A 202 -0.24 -9.95 -12.45
N ALA A 203 -0.36 -11.09 -11.77
CA ALA A 203 -0.97 -11.19 -10.46
C ALA A 203 0.05 -11.72 -9.44
N ILE A 204 0.10 -11.04 -8.30
CA ILE A 204 1.01 -11.32 -7.20
C ILE A 204 0.18 -11.62 -5.97
N MET A 205 0.47 -12.73 -5.30
CA MET A 205 -0.08 -13.00 -3.98
C MET A 205 0.82 -12.36 -2.94
N ALA A 206 0.27 -11.73 -1.91
CA ALA A 206 1.04 -11.28 -0.76
C ALA A 206 0.33 -11.76 0.50
N ILE A 207 1.09 -12.21 1.49
CA ILE A 207 0.53 -12.66 2.77
C ILE A 207 1.05 -11.77 3.88
N ASP A 208 0.25 -11.61 4.95
CA ASP A 208 0.56 -10.90 6.20
C ASP A 208 0.79 -9.36 6.11
N ILE A 209 0.15 -8.70 5.15
CA ILE A 209 0.23 -7.24 4.97
C ILE A 209 -1.09 -6.56 5.30
N HIS A 210 -1.03 -5.31 5.78
CA HIS A 210 -2.21 -4.48 5.96
C HIS A 210 -2.05 -3.08 5.38
N PRO A 211 -3.15 -2.49 4.88
CA PRO A 211 -3.13 -1.15 4.34
C PRO A 211 -2.93 -0.17 5.49
N VAL A 212 -2.07 0.83 5.30
CA VAL A 212 -1.92 1.91 6.27
C VAL A 212 -3.17 2.77 6.23
N PRO A 213 -3.89 2.95 7.36
CA PRO A 213 -5.06 3.81 7.38
C PRO A 213 -4.69 5.23 6.95
N GLU A 214 -5.50 5.82 6.08
CA GLU A 214 -5.30 7.21 5.68
C GLU A 214 -5.29 8.14 6.90
N PRO A 215 -4.42 9.17 6.93
CA PRO A 215 -4.38 10.15 8.01
C PRO A 215 -5.74 10.80 8.31
N ALA A 216 -6.55 11.02 7.26
CA ALA A 216 -7.89 11.57 7.37
C ALA A 216 -8.86 10.65 8.15
N SER A 217 -8.75 9.34 7.97
CA SER A 217 -9.57 8.35 8.68
C SER A 217 -9.28 8.34 10.18
N LEU A 218 -8.00 8.42 10.56
CA LEU A 218 -7.60 8.53 11.97
C LEU A 218 -8.05 9.86 12.58
N ALA A 219 -7.92 10.96 11.84
CA ALA A 219 -8.41 12.26 12.28
C ALA A 219 -9.93 12.26 12.47
N LEU A 220 -10.68 11.67 11.54
CA LEU A 220 -12.14 11.55 11.62
C LEU A 220 -12.57 10.69 12.81
N LEU A 221 -11.90 9.56 13.04
CA LEU A 221 -12.13 8.72 14.22
C LEU A 221 -11.88 9.52 15.51
N GLY A 222 -10.74 10.22 15.60
CA GLY A 222 -10.39 11.06 16.75
C GLY A 222 -11.42 12.17 17.01
N LEU A 223 -11.81 12.90 15.96
CA LEU A 223 -12.84 13.94 16.04
C LEU A 223 -14.21 13.36 16.40
N GLY A 224 -14.57 12.19 15.88
CA GLY A 224 -15.78 11.46 16.23
C GLY A 224 -15.84 11.11 17.72
N LEU A 225 -14.73 10.62 18.27
CA LEU A 225 -14.61 10.30 19.70
C LEU A 225 -14.72 11.54 20.59
N ILE A 226 -14.07 12.65 20.21
CA ILE A 226 -14.20 13.94 20.91
C ILE A 226 -15.65 14.42 20.87
N GLY A 227 -16.32 14.30 19.72
CA GLY A 227 -17.73 14.62 19.55
C GLY A 227 -18.64 13.83 20.49
N LEU A 228 -18.44 12.51 20.58
CA LEU A 228 -19.18 11.62 21.48
C LEU A 228 -18.94 11.95 22.95
N ALA A 229 -17.69 12.21 23.34
CA ALA A 229 -17.36 12.62 24.71
C ALA A 229 -18.03 13.95 25.10
N GLY A 230 -18.07 14.91 24.17
CA GLY A 230 -18.77 16.19 24.35
C GLY A 230 -20.28 16.01 24.54
N LEU A 231 -20.92 15.13 23.76
CA LEU A 231 -22.34 14.80 23.91
C LEU A 231 -22.62 14.08 25.24
N GLY A 232 -21.71 13.20 25.69
CA GLY A 232 -21.81 12.52 26.98
C GLY A 232 -21.86 13.49 28.16
N ARG A 233 -20.98 14.51 28.20
CA ARG A 233 -20.93 15.51 29.29
C ARG A 233 -22.19 16.35 29.43
N ARG A 234 -22.88 16.65 28.32
CA ARG A 234 -24.16 17.40 28.35
C ARG A 234 -25.29 16.66 29.05
N LYS A 235 -25.23 15.33 29.12
CA LYS A 235 -26.26 14.52 29.78
C LYS A 235 -26.15 14.54 31.31
N TYR A 236 -24.94 14.73 31.84
CA TYR A 236 -24.66 14.71 33.29
C TYR A 236 -24.76 16.07 33.99
N THR A 237 -24.81 17.17 33.23
CA THR A 237 -24.85 18.54 33.77
C THR A 237 -26.27 19.08 34.03
N LYS A 238 -27.31 18.25 33.90
CA LYS A 238 -28.71 18.60 34.17
C LYS A 238 -29.26 18.00 35.47
N LYS A 239 -28.42 17.85 36.50
CA LYS A 239 -28.88 17.59 37.87
C LYS A 239 -28.83 18.87 38.68
#